data_AF-A0A1B6DWN7-F1
#
_entry.id   AF-A0A1B6DWN7-F1
#
_cell.length_a   1.000
_cell.length_b   1.000
_cell.length_c   1.000
_cell.angle_alpha   90.00
_cell.angle_beta   90.00
_cell.angle_gamma   90.00
#
_symmetry.space_group_name_H-M   'P 1'
#
loop_
_entity.id
_entity.type
_entity.pdbx_description
1 polymer ?
#
loop_
_entity_poly.entity_id
_entity_poly.type
_entity_poly.pdbx_seq_one_letter_code
_entity_poly.pdbx_strand_id
1 'polypeptide(L)'
;MGTSASQHADFVKNEYLVRFAGEESISPNDPFWNRFLSFTLKAPQESLDDSILSESLKSIYESLLKHNLKTGNLAALLHVLISRSSEVLISTQLENTMFNWQTYNALFVVRCYLKYLVHNVKESDVIRHETQGSG
;
A
#
# COMPACT_ATOMS: atom_id res chain seq x y z
N MET A 1 -8.45 -4.17 27.23
CA MET A 1 -9.51 -3.16 27.15
C MET A 1 -9.04 -2.06 26.20
N GLY A 2 -9.79 -1.78 25.13
CA GLY A 2 -9.42 -0.82 24.08
C GLY A 2 -9.46 -1.39 22.65
N THR A 3 -10.67 -1.70 22.19
CA THR A 3 -11.15 -1.79 20.79
C THR A 3 -10.13 -1.70 19.64
N SER A 4 -9.61 -2.85 19.15
CA SER A 4 -8.93 -2.93 17.85
C SER A 4 -9.80 -2.42 16.69
N ALA A 5 -11.14 -2.50 16.84
CA ALA A 5 -12.10 -1.96 15.89
C ALA A 5 -12.01 -0.43 15.70
N SER A 6 -11.55 0.32 16.71
CA SER A 6 -11.45 1.80 16.62
C SER A 6 -10.27 2.27 15.75
N GLN A 7 -9.22 1.45 15.58
CA GLN A 7 -8.10 1.79 14.70
C GLN A 7 -8.43 1.58 13.22
N HIS A 8 -9.41 0.72 12.91
CA HIS A 8 -9.79 0.38 11.53
C HIS A 8 -10.94 1.23 10.99
N ALA A 9 -11.79 1.80 11.85
CA ALA A 9 -12.98 2.54 11.45
C ALA A 9 -12.71 3.91 10.78
N ASP A 10 -11.48 4.43 10.82
CA ASP A 10 -11.14 5.74 10.25
C ASP A 10 -10.21 5.69 9.03
N PHE A 11 -9.92 4.51 8.45
CA PHE A 11 -9.08 4.41 7.25
C PHE A 11 -9.64 5.18 6.05
N VAL A 12 -10.96 5.24 5.91
CA VAL A 12 -11.63 5.98 4.83
C VAL A 12 -11.40 7.49 4.93
N LYS A 13 -11.08 8.01 6.11
CA LYS A 13 -10.75 9.42 6.34
C LYS A 13 -9.24 9.69 6.30
N ASN A 14 -8.43 8.66 6.13
CA ASN A 14 -6.98 8.83 6.08
C ASN A 14 -6.59 9.50 4.76
N GLU A 15 -6.11 10.74 4.85
CA GLU A 15 -5.72 11.56 3.70
C GLU A 15 -4.70 10.87 2.79
N TYR A 16 -3.80 10.05 3.35
CA TYR A 16 -2.78 9.36 2.56
C TYR A 16 -3.35 8.17 1.78
N LEU A 17 -4.27 7.40 2.37
CA LEU A 17 -4.99 6.33 1.67
C LEU A 17 -5.88 6.88 0.58
N VAL A 18 -6.60 7.98 0.87
CA VAL A 18 -7.44 8.67 -0.12
C VAL A 18 -6.60 9.22 -1.27
N ARG A 19 -5.46 9.85 -0.98
CA ARG A 19 -4.54 10.35 -2.02
C ARG A 19 -3.95 9.22 -2.85
N PHE A 20 -3.53 8.12 -2.22
CA PHE A 20 -3.02 6.94 -2.91
C PHE A 20 -4.05 6.34 -3.88
N ALA A 21 -5.31 6.25 -3.46
CA ALA A 21 -6.44 5.77 -4.27
C ALA A 21 -7.09 6.84 -5.17
N GLY A 22 -6.50 8.04 -5.22
CA GLY A 22 -7.05 9.19 -5.93
C GLY A 22 -6.81 9.15 -7.44
N GLU A 23 -7.15 10.25 -8.10
CA GLU A 23 -7.07 10.41 -9.56
C GLU A 23 -5.73 10.96 -10.05
N GLU A 24 -4.85 11.36 -9.13
CA GLU A 24 -3.54 11.92 -9.42
C GLU A 24 -2.45 10.85 -9.33
N SER A 25 -1.49 10.93 -10.26
CA SER A 25 -0.29 10.09 -10.24
C SER A 25 0.68 10.58 -9.17
N ILE A 26 1.27 9.64 -8.43
CA ILE A 26 2.27 9.91 -7.40
C ILE A 26 3.61 9.42 -7.92
N SER A 27 4.57 10.33 -8.08
CA SER A 27 5.93 9.97 -8.50
C SER A 27 6.58 9.04 -7.46
N PRO A 28 7.36 8.01 -7.88
CA PRO A 28 8.14 7.20 -6.96
C PRO A 28 9.09 8.00 -6.06
N ASN A 29 9.50 9.21 -6.49
CA ASN A 29 10.39 10.09 -5.74
C ASN A 29 9.66 11.12 -4.86
N ASP A 30 8.32 11.08 -4.81
CA ASP A 30 7.53 12.05 -4.04
C ASP A 30 7.73 11.85 -2.51
N PRO A 31 7.97 12.91 -1.73
CA PRO A 31 8.04 12.84 -0.27
C PRO A 31 6.79 12.25 0.42
N PHE A 32 5.66 12.21 -0.28
CA PHE A 32 4.43 11.51 0.10
C PHE A 32 4.71 10.14 0.68
N TRP A 33 5.57 9.33 0.05
CA TRP A 33 5.84 7.95 0.47
C TRP A 33 6.41 7.87 1.89
N ASN A 34 7.17 8.87 2.33
CA ASN A 34 7.71 8.89 3.69
C ASN A 34 6.61 9.01 4.74
N ARG A 35 5.56 9.77 4.44
CA ARG A 35 4.39 9.96 5.32
C ARG A 35 3.41 8.81 5.20
N PHE A 36 3.14 8.37 3.97
CA PHE A 36 2.26 7.23 3.72
C PHE A 36 2.78 5.95 4.39
N LEU A 37 4.08 5.68 4.32
CA LEU A 37 4.69 4.45 4.85
C LEU A 37 5.13 4.54 6.32
N SER A 38 4.78 5.60 7.06
CA SER A 38 5.11 5.74 8.49
C SER A 38 3.99 5.29 9.45
N PHE A 39 2.95 4.62 8.95
CA PHE A 39 1.89 4.06 9.82
C PHE A 39 2.42 2.97 10.76
N THR A 40 1.72 2.75 11.87
CA THR A 40 2.07 1.74 12.90
C THR A 40 1.15 0.53 12.93
N LEU A 41 0.33 0.36 11.89
CA LEU A 41 -0.61 -0.76 11.74
C LEU A 41 0.13 -2.10 11.78
N LYS A 42 -0.36 -3.02 12.62
CA LYS A 42 0.15 -4.39 12.67
C LYS A 42 -0.52 -5.22 11.59
N ALA A 43 0.27 -6.02 10.87
CA ALA A 43 -0.30 -6.99 9.94
C ALA A 43 -1.22 -7.97 10.70
N PRO A 44 -2.41 -8.28 10.15
CA PRO A 44 -3.31 -9.30 10.66
C PRO A 44 -2.56 -10.61 10.94
N GLN A 45 -2.76 -11.19 12.12
CA GLN A 45 -2.18 -12.49 12.47
C GLN A 45 -3.17 -13.64 12.20
N GLU A 46 -4.47 -13.34 12.23
CA GLU A 46 -5.53 -14.30 12.00
C GLU A 46 -6.33 -13.94 10.74
N SER A 47 -6.99 -14.94 10.15
CA SER A 47 -7.82 -14.74 8.95
C SER A 47 -8.99 -13.79 9.20
N LEU A 48 -9.56 -13.80 10.40
CA LEU A 48 -10.64 -12.90 10.80
C LEU A 48 -10.20 -11.43 10.75
N ASP A 49 -9.03 -11.12 11.30
CA ASP A 49 -8.46 -9.77 11.29
C ASP A 49 -8.20 -9.29 9.85
N ASP A 50 -7.74 -10.18 8.99
CA ASP A 50 -7.46 -9.87 7.58
C ASP A 50 -8.76 -9.59 6.80
N SER A 51 -9.83 -10.34 7.08
CA SER A 51 -11.17 -10.06 6.55
C SER A 51 -11.74 -8.73 7.04
N ILE A 52 -11.63 -8.42 8.33
CA ILE A 52 -12.09 -7.15 8.91
C ILE A 52 -11.34 -5.98 8.28
N LEU A 53 -10.02 -6.10 8.17
CA LEU A 53 -9.19 -5.08 7.52
C LEU A 53 -9.60 -4.88 6.05
N SER A 54 -9.79 -5.97 5.31
CA SER A 54 -10.21 -5.90 3.91
C SER A 54 -11.55 -5.21 3.74
N GLU A 55 -12.53 -5.48 4.60
CA GLU A 55 -13.84 -4.82 4.53
C GLU A 55 -13.72 -3.33 4.87
N SER A 56 -12.91 -2.97 5.87
CA SER A 56 -12.70 -1.57 6.25
C SER A 56 -12.02 -0.72 5.16
N LEU A 57 -11.20 -1.35 4.31
CA LEU A 57 -10.47 -0.70 3.21
C LEU A 57 -11.15 -0.84 1.85
N LYS A 58 -12.33 -1.48 1.79
CA LYS A 58 -13.00 -1.81 0.54
C LYS A 58 -13.21 -0.60 -0.38
N SER A 59 -13.68 0.52 0.15
CA SER A 59 -13.90 1.74 -0.63
C SER A 59 -12.60 2.34 -1.18
N ILE A 60 -11.51 2.25 -0.42
CA ILE A 60 -10.16 2.67 -0.86
C ILE A 60 -9.69 1.75 -2.00
N TYR A 61 -9.87 0.44 -1.87
CA TYR A 61 -9.49 -0.51 -2.91
C TYR A 61 -10.29 -0.36 -4.19
N GLU A 62 -11.61 -0.13 -4.10
CA GLU A 62 -12.47 0.13 -5.26
C GLU A 62 -12.05 1.42 -6.00
N SER A 63 -11.74 2.49 -5.25
CA SER A 63 -11.24 3.73 -5.82
C SER A 63 -9.87 3.54 -6.48
N LEU A 64 -8.95 2.86 -5.81
CA LEU A 64 -7.64 2.56 -6.38
C LEU A 64 -7.75 1.69 -7.62
N LEU A 65 -8.59 0.65 -7.61
CA LEU A 65 -8.83 -0.20 -8.78
C LEU A 65 -9.30 0.62 -9.99
N LYS A 66 -10.24 1.54 -9.76
CA LYS A 66 -10.78 2.41 -10.81
C LYS A 66 -9.72 3.34 -11.40
N HIS A 67 -8.85 3.91 -10.58
CA HIS A 67 -7.91 4.96 -11.02
C HIS A 67 -6.51 4.45 -11.37
N ASN A 68 -6.09 3.30 -10.85
CA ASN A 68 -4.69 2.83 -10.93
C ASN A 68 -4.20 2.62 -12.36
N LEU A 69 -5.06 2.22 -13.31
CA LEU A 69 -4.67 2.10 -14.72
C LEU A 69 -4.25 3.43 -15.35
N LYS A 70 -4.75 4.55 -14.81
CA LYS A 70 -4.39 5.90 -15.25
C LYS A 70 -3.26 6.50 -14.40
N THR A 71 -3.30 6.30 -13.09
CA THR A 71 -2.36 6.96 -12.16
C THR A 71 -1.04 6.22 -12.01
N GLY A 72 -1.03 4.89 -12.19
CA GLY A 72 0.15 4.06 -11.99
C GLY A 72 0.63 4.02 -10.53
N ASN A 73 -0.22 4.36 -9.56
CA ASN A 73 0.18 4.49 -8.15
C ASN A 73 0.67 3.16 -7.53
N LEU A 74 0.14 2.01 -7.99
CA LEU A 74 0.66 0.70 -7.61
C LEU A 74 2.08 0.48 -8.15
N ALA A 75 2.32 0.78 -9.43
CA ALA A 75 3.64 0.67 -10.02
C ALA A 75 4.64 1.59 -9.29
N ALA A 76 4.23 2.82 -8.96
CA ALA A 76 5.04 3.73 -8.17
C ALA A 76 5.37 3.18 -6.77
N LEU A 77 4.39 2.58 -6.09
CA LEU A 77 4.62 1.91 -4.80
C LEU A 77 5.58 0.72 -4.92
N LEU A 78 5.51 -0.07 -6.00
CA LEU A 78 6.47 -1.15 -6.26
C LEU A 78 7.89 -0.62 -6.49
N HIS A 79 8.05 0.48 -7.22
CA HIS A 79 9.34 1.14 -7.38
C HIS A 79 9.90 1.60 -6.03
N VAL A 80 9.07 2.20 -5.18
CA VAL A 80 9.45 2.61 -3.82
C VAL A 80 9.86 1.40 -2.98
N LEU A 81 9.09 0.32 -3.03
CA LEU A 81 9.39 -0.92 -2.32
C LEU A 81 10.77 -1.48 -2.71
N ILE A 82 11.05 -1.55 -4.02
CA ILE A 82 12.33 -2.04 -4.54
C ILE A 82 13.47 -1.13 -4.08
N SER A 83 13.31 0.19 -4.23
CA SER A 83 14.31 1.17 -3.81
C SER A 83 14.63 1.07 -2.31
N ARG A 84 13.61 1.00 -1.46
CA ARG A 84 13.77 0.84 0.00
C ARG A 84 14.41 -0.50 0.37
N SER A 85 14.06 -1.58 -0.34
CA SER A 85 14.68 -2.89 -0.14
C SER A 85 16.17 -2.86 -0.47
N SER A 86 16.57 -2.18 -1.55
CA SER A 86 17.98 -1.97 -1.88
C SER A 86 18.71 -1.15 -0.82
N GLU A 87 18.08 -0.09 -0.29
CA GLU A 87 18.65 0.70 0.80
C GLU A 87 18.86 -0.14 2.06
N VAL A 88 17.90 -0.98 2.46
CA VAL A 88 18.02 -1.90 3.61
C VAL A 88 19.19 -2.87 3.46
N LEU A 89 19.40 -3.41 2.25
CA LEU A 89 20.51 -4.32 1.96
C LEU A 89 21.88 -3.63 2.12
N ILE A 90 21.98 -2.37 1.71
CA ILE A 90 23.20 -1.57 1.79
C ILE A 90 23.41 -1.04 3.22
N SER A 91 22.34 -0.71 3.94
CA SER A 91 22.38 -0.09 5.27
C SER A 91 22.67 -1.07 6.41
N THR A 92 23.18 -2.28 6.12
CA THR A 92 23.60 -3.26 7.14
C THR A 92 24.64 -2.73 8.14
N GLN A 93 25.19 -1.53 7.92
CA GLN A 93 26.11 -0.81 8.79
C GLN A 93 25.50 0.36 9.59
N LEU A 94 24.26 0.77 9.30
CA LEU A 94 23.56 1.87 10.00
C LEU A 94 22.28 1.30 10.61
N GLU A 95 22.08 1.46 11.92
CA GLU A 95 20.88 1.04 12.69
C GLU A 95 19.60 1.82 12.29
N ASN A 96 19.37 2.01 10.99
CA ASN A 96 18.33 2.87 10.46
C ASN A 96 17.01 2.11 10.39
N THR A 97 16.42 1.89 11.57
CA THR A 97 15.14 1.20 11.79
C THR A 97 13.98 1.78 10.96
N MET A 98 14.09 3.04 10.54
CA MET A 98 13.12 3.70 9.67
C MET A 98 13.00 3.03 8.30
N PHE A 99 14.10 2.66 7.64
CA PHE A 99 14.04 2.01 6.32
C PHE A 99 13.47 0.60 6.41
N ASN A 100 13.79 -0.13 7.49
CA ASN A 100 13.19 -1.43 7.76
C ASN A 100 11.66 -1.30 7.94
N TRP A 101 11.23 -0.31 8.72
CA TRP A 101 9.83 -0.05 8.99
C TRP A 101 9.05 0.35 7.72
N GLN A 102 9.60 1.27 6.92
CA GLN A 102 8.97 1.69 5.67
C GLN A 102 8.94 0.57 4.64
N THR A 103 10.00 -0.25 4.54
CA THR A 103 10.03 -1.44 3.67
C THR A 103 8.95 -2.43 4.07
N TYR A 104 8.84 -2.72 5.38
CA TYR A 104 7.78 -3.59 5.91
C TYR A 104 6.38 -3.07 5.57
N ASN A 105 6.15 -1.77 5.77
CA ASN A 105 4.87 -1.14 5.46
C ASN A 105 4.55 -1.16 3.96
N ALA A 106 5.54 -0.93 3.10
CA ALA A 106 5.35 -1.01 1.65
C ALA A 106 4.96 -2.43 1.23
N LEU A 107 5.65 -3.46 1.75
CA LEU A 107 5.29 -4.86 1.53
C LEU A 107 3.86 -5.14 1.99
N PHE A 108 3.47 -4.61 3.14
CA PHE A 108 2.13 -4.80 3.69
C PHE A 108 1.04 -4.20 2.80
N VAL A 109 1.20 -2.95 2.34
CA VAL A 109 0.25 -2.30 1.43
C VAL A 109 0.16 -3.06 0.10
N VAL A 110 1.31 -3.45 -0.47
CA VAL A 110 1.35 -4.24 -1.72
C VAL A 110 0.61 -5.57 -1.53
N ARG A 111 0.89 -6.32 -0.46
CA ARG A 111 0.19 -7.58 -0.14
C ARG A 111 -1.32 -7.37 -0.09
N CYS A 112 -1.78 -6.36 0.64
CA CYS A 112 -3.20 -6.08 0.83
C CYS A 112 -3.90 -5.78 -0.49
N TYR A 113 -3.30 -4.92 -1.32
CA TYR A 113 -3.93 -4.53 -2.58
C TYR A 113 -3.83 -5.62 -3.66
N LEU A 114 -2.69 -6.32 -3.79
CA LEU A 114 -2.57 -7.46 -4.70
C LEU A 114 -3.57 -8.58 -4.36
N LYS A 115 -3.77 -8.85 -3.06
CA LYS A 115 -4.82 -9.76 -2.62
C LYS A 115 -6.18 -9.31 -3.14
N TYR A 116 -6.54 -8.04 -2.98
CA TYR A 116 -7.79 -7.51 -3.50
C TYR A 116 -7.90 -7.64 -5.02
N LEU A 117 -6.84 -7.28 -5.78
CA LEU A 117 -6.82 -7.38 -7.25
C LEU A 117 -7.10 -8.82 -7.72
N VAL A 118 -6.37 -9.80 -7.19
CA VAL A 118 -6.52 -11.21 -7.60
C VAL A 118 -7.93 -11.75 -7.33
N HIS A 119 -8.62 -11.26 -6.30
CA HIS A 119 -9.98 -11.70 -5.98
C HIS A 119 -11.06 -10.99 -6.82
N ASN A 120 -10.79 -9.80 -7.35
CA ASN A 120 -11.82 -8.94 -7.95
C ASN A 120 -11.60 -8.65 -9.44
N VAL A 121 -10.46 -9.03 -10.00
CA VAL A 121 -10.06 -8.75 -11.39
C VAL A 121 -9.74 -10.05 -12.11
N LYS A 122 -10.03 -10.11 -13.42
CA LYS A 122 -9.62 -11.25 -14.26
C LYS A 122 -8.10 -11.31 -14.35
N GLU A 123 -7.54 -12.51 -14.41
CA GLU A 123 -6.09 -12.73 -14.49
C GLU A 123 -5.40 -11.92 -15.60
N SER A 124 -6.04 -11.82 -16.77
CA SER A 124 -5.55 -11.03 -17.91
C SER A 124 -5.45 -9.53 -17.63
N ASP A 125 -6.26 -9.01 -16.71
CA ASP A 125 -6.32 -7.59 -16.37
C ASP A 125 -5.43 -7.24 -15.16
N VAL A 126 -5.08 -8.21 -14.30
CA VAL A 126 -4.16 -7.99 -13.15
C VAL A 126 -2.82 -7.43 -13.62
N ILE A 127 -2.23 -8.01 -14.67
CA ILE A 127 -0.92 -7.59 -15.21
C ILE A 127 -0.94 -6.13 -15.68
N ARG A 128 -2.09 -5.62 -16.12
CA ARG A 128 -2.23 -4.24 -16.61
C ARG A 128 -2.10 -3.22 -15.47
N HIS A 129 -2.50 -3.58 -14.26
CA HIS A 129 -2.36 -2.72 -13.08
C HIS A 129 -0.91 -2.60 -12.58
N GLU A 130 -0.03 -3.55 -12.95
CA GLU A 130 1.40 -3.53 -12.60
C GLU A 130 2.27 -2.80 -13.64
N THR A 131 1.84 -2.77 -14.90
CA THR A 131 2.71 -2.43 -16.05
C THR A 131 2.46 -1.05 -16.68
N GLN A 132 1.31 -0.41 -16.42
CA GLN A 132 0.93 0.84 -17.10
C GLN A 132 1.44 2.14 -16.44
N GLY A 133 2.46 2.09 -15.56
CA GLY A 133 3.08 3.27 -14.95
C GLY A 133 4.27 3.88 -15.71
N SER A 134 4.64 3.33 -16.87
CA SER A 134 5.86 3.70 -17.63
C SER A 134 5.52 4.43 -18.93
N GLY A 135 4.83 5.57 -18.83
CA GLY A 135 4.56 6.49 -19.94
C GLY A 135 5.18 7.84 -19.69
#